data_AF-A0A7U7AXY3-F1
#
_entry.id   AF-A0A7U7AXY3-F1
#
_cell.length_a   1.000
_cell.length_b   1.000
_cell.length_c   1.000
_cell.angle_alpha   90.00
_cell.angle_beta   90.00
_cell.angle_gamma   90.00
#
_symmetry.space_group_name_H-M   'P 1'
#
loop_
_entity.id
_entity.type
_entity.pdbx_description
1 polymer ?
#
loop_
_entity_poly.entity_id
_entity_poly.type
_entity_poly.pdbx_seq_one_letter_code
_entity_poly.pdbx_strand_id
1 'polypeptide(L)'
;MNRRGRVGAAVAALVAVLLAYAPSALAVTVKVDAKPGALAAALAKARSGDVLTLAAGIHQGGLVLAKAVTLQGLPGAVIEGRGEGSVIRVTVPGVAIRDLTIRKSGIRPVDYDSAIFVEKQAGNFTALRNWLDGNLFGIVLHGADKSVVKDNRIDNRSDVYDTERGNAIHLWAVDDSLIEGNRVSGGRDGVYVEASHGNQIKDNHFQKVRFAIHYMFANRGKIIGNRSRGNRIGFALMYSNDLEVRDNVSIDDEEHGLMLHTSHRSLVEGNRIRATREKCVFIYTATSNVIRANRIENCELGLHFTGGSENSVIANNAFVDNRTQVKYTGTVFYEWSEAGRGNYWSDNPAFDLDGDGTADAAYRPNTVMDRLVWRYPLAKLLMSSPVMEALKIAQSHFPALMPGGVIDSHPLMAPPPSFALGAESGS
;
A
#
# COMPACT_ATOMS: atom_id res chain seq x y z
N MET A 1 -52.15 42.05 14.41
CA MET A 1 -51.45 40.85 13.87
C MET A 1 -50.45 41.32 12.82
N ASN A 2 -49.14 41.16 13.09
CA ASN A 2 -48.07 41.99 12.52
C ASN A 2 -47.61 41.49 11.12
N ARG A 3 -47.40 42.40 10.16
CA ARG A 3 -47.06 42.07 8.74
C ARG A 3 -45.83 41.14 8.61
N ARG A 4 -44.87 41.21 9.54
CA ARG A 4 -43.68 40.35 9.57
C ARG A 4 -43.97 38.87 9.83
N GLY A 5 -45.00 38.54 10.63
CA GLY A 5 -45.39 37.16 10.90
C GLY A 5 -46.06 36.47 9.70
N ARG A 6 -46.76 37.25 8.86
CA ARG A 6 -47.40 36.74 7.63
C ARG A 6 -46.37 36.41 6.54
N VAL A 7 -45.28 37.17 6.44
CA VAL A 7 -44.21 36.89 5.47
C VAL A 7 -43.40 35.66 5.89
N GLY A 8 -43.07 35.51 7.17
CA GLY A 8 -42.39 34.31 7.68
C GLY A 8 -43.19 33.01 7.48
N ALA A 9 -44.51 33.06 7.73
CA ALA A 9 -45.40 31.92 7.50
C ALA A 9 -45.56 31.59 6.00
N ALA A 10 -45.59 32.61 5.12
CA ALA A 10 -45.67 32.40 3.68
C ALA A 10 -44.38 31.79 3.10
N VAL A 11 -43.20 32.20 3.57
CA VAL A 11 -41.91 31.63 3.14
C VAL A 11 -41.74 30.20 3.65
N ALA A 12 -42.11 29.91 4.90
CA ALA A 12 -42.07 28.55 5.44
C ALA A 12 -43.04 27.60 4.72
N ALA A 13 -44.25 28.08 4.36
CA ALA A 13 -45.20 27.31 3.57
C ALA A 13 -44.70 27.08 2.12
N LEU A 14 -44.02 28.06 1.51
CA LEU A 14 -43.45 27.91 0.17
C LEU A 14 -42.28 26.91 0.15
N VAL A 15 -41.42 26.90 1.18
CA VAL A 15 -40.32 25.92 1.34
C VAL A 15 -40.87 24.52 1.61
N ALA A 16 -41.92 24.37 2.43
CA ALA A 16 -42.56 23.08 2.67
C ALA A 16 -43.29 22.55 1.42
N VAL A 17 -43.91 23.42 0.61
CA VAL A 17 -44.52 23.04 -0.68
C VAL A 17 -43.45 22.69 -1.71
N LEU A 18 -42.30 23.38 -1.74
CA LEU A 18 -41.17 23.03 -2.61
C LEU A 18 -40.47 21.72 -2.19
N LEU A 19 -40.44 21.38 -0.89
CA LEU A 19 -39.96 20.09 -0.39
C LEU A 19 -40.97 18.95 -0.62
N ALA A 20 -42.26 19.24 -0.62
CA ALA A 20 -43.32 18.26 -0.94
C ALA A 20 -43.49 18.01 -2.45
N TYR A 21 -43.08 18.97 -3.30
CA TYR A 21 -43.06 18.86 -4.77
C TYR A 21 -41.67 18.60 -5.36
N ALA A 22 -40.65 18.36 -4.54
CA ALA A 22 -39.43 17.77 -5.06
C ALA A 22 -39.80 16.36 -5.57
N PRO A 23 -39.78 16.10 -6.89
CA PRO A 23 -40.05 14.76 -7.38
C PRO A 23 -39.05 13.87 -6.68
N SER A 24 -39.53 12.95 -5.86
CA SER A 24 -38.72 11.84 -5.38
C SER A 24 -38.24 11.16 -6.65
N ALA A 25 -37.01 11.41 -7.05
CA ALA A 25 -36.42 10.75 -8.19
C ALA A 25 -36.26 9.29 -7.77
N LEU A 26 -37.33 8.50 -7.97
CA LEU A 26 -37.31 7.07 -7.77
C LEU A 26 -36.24 6.54 -8.70
N ALA A 27 -35.12 6.10 -8.13
CA ALA A 27 -34.08 5.41 -8.86
C ALA A 27 -34.73 4.23 -9.59
N VAL A 28 -34.74 4.26 -10.93
CA VAL A 28 -35.33 3.19 -11.72
C VAL A 28 -34.25 2.16 -12.00
N THR A 29 -34.61 0.88 -11.89
CA THR A 29 -33.77 -0.22 -12.38
C THR A 29 -34.16 -0.54 -13.82
N VAL A 30 -33.22 -0.35 -14.74
CA VAL A 30 -33.42 -0.60 -16.18
C VAL A 30 -32.55 -1.79 -16.58
N LYS A 31 -33.18 -2.84 -17.13
CA LYS A 31 -32.45 -3.96 -17.72
C LYS A 31 -31.93 -3.58 -19.12
N VAL A 32 -30.67 -3.89 -19.39
CA VAL A 32 -30.00 -3.61 -20.66
C VAL A 32 -29.58 -4.93 -21.30
N ASP A 33 -30.13 -5.25 -22.47
CA ASP A 33 -29.72 -6.42 -23.26
C ASP A 33 -28.31 -6.21 -23.86
N ALA A 34 -27.54 -7.29 -23.99
CA ALA A 34 -26.23 -7.29 -24.66
C ALA A 34 -26.40 -7.22 -26.19
N LYS A 35 -26.86 -6.07 -26.69
CA LYS A 35 -27.04 -5.77 -28.12
C LYS A 35 -26.25 -4.51 -28.49
N PRO A 36 -25.74 -4.40 -29.73
CA PRO A 36 -25.05 -3.20 -30.18
C PRO A 36 -25.84 -1.92 -29.90
N GLY A 37 -25.21 -0.93 -29.26
CA GLY A 37 -25.82 0.37 -28.93
C GLY A 37 -26.83 0.38 -27.77
N ALA A 38 -27.24 -0.77 -27.22
CA ALA A 38 -28.27 -0.82 -26.18
C ALA A 38 -27.85 -0.09 -24.89
N LEU A 39 -26.61 -0.29 -24.44
CA LEU A 39 -26.07 0.37 -23.25
C LEU A 39 -25.96 1.89 -23.42
N ALA A 40 -25.47 2.35 -24.58
CA ALA A 40 -25.40 3.78 -24.89
C ALA A 40 -26.79 4.43 -24.92
N ALA A 41 -27.78 3.76 -25.52
CA ALA A 41 -29.17 4.22 -25.55
C ALA A 41 -29.80 4.25 -24.15
N ALA A 42 -29.49 3.26 -23.29
CA ALA A 42 -29.95 3.23 -21.90
C ALA A 42 -29.34 4.40 -21.10
N LEU A 43 -28.03 4.65 -21.21
CA LEU A 43 -27.35 5.78 -20.58
C LEU A 43 -27.90 7.15 -21.02
N ALA A 44 -28.22 7.29 -22.30
CA ALA A 44 -28.82 8.52 -22.83
C ALA A 44 -30.19 8.82 -22.17
N LYS A 45 -30.98 7.79 -21.87
CA LYS A 45 -32.31 7.91 -21.24
C LYS A 45 -32.28 7.92 -19.70
N ALA A 46 -31.24 7.36 -19.09
CA ALA A 46 -31.10 7.26 -17.65
C ALA A 46 -31.09 8.64 -16.97
N ARG A 47 -31.50 8.68 -15.71
CA ARG A 47 -31.40 9.82 -14.80
C ARG A 47 -30.35 9.51 -13.73
N SER A 48 -29.80 10.55 -13.12
CA SER A 48 -28.95 10.36 -11.94
C SER A 48 -29.73 9.61 -10.85
N GLY A 49 -29.10 8.62 -10.24
CA GLY A 49 -29.70 7.66 -9.31
C GLY A 49 -30.10 6.33 -9.94
N ASP A 50 -30.29 6.26 -11.26
CA ASP A 50 -30.75 5.02 -11.90
C ASP A 50 -29.72 3.88 -11.84
N VAL A 51 -30.22 2.66 -11.85
CA VAL A 51 -29.43 1.42 -11.91
C VAL A 51 -29.63 0.76 -13.27
N LEU A 52 -28.56 0.66 -14.05
CA LEU A 52 -28.55 -0.07 -15.31
C LEU A 52 -28.03 -1.49 -15.05
N THR A 53 -28.92 -2.48 -15.14
CA THR A 53 -28.58 -3.90 -14.96
C THR A 53 -28.27 -4.53 -16.32
N LEU A 54 -26.99 -4.83 -16.55
CA LEU A 54 -26.48 -5.36 -17.81
C LEU A 54 -26.67 -6.87 -17.85
N ALA A 55 -27.41 -7.36 -18.84
CA ALA A 55 -27.57 -8.78 -19.09
C ALA A 55 -26.25 -9.44 -19.51
N ALA A 56 -26.17 -10.76 -19.36
CA ALA A 56 -25.04 -11.55 -19.81
C ALA A 56 -24.75 -11.30 -21.31
N GLY A 57 -23.47 -11.25 -21.66
CA GLY A 57 -22.98 -10.95 -23.01
C GLY A 57 -22.16 -9.68 -23.08
N ILE A 58 -21.75 -9.34 -24.30
CA ILE A 58 -20.84 -8.23 -24.57
C ILE A 58 -21.64 -6.94 -24.80
N HIS A 59 -21.35 -5.95 -23.97
CA HIS A 59 -21.78 -4.56 -24.12
C HIS A 59 -20.61 -3.74 -24.64
N GLN A 60 -20.89 -2.83 -25.57
CA GLN A 60 -19.87 -2.00 -26.18
C GLN A 60 -19.36 -0.94 -25.20
N GLY A 61 -18.04 -0.92 -24.98
CA GLY A 61 -17.32 0.09 -24.21
C GLY A 61 -16.98 1.35 -25.01
N GLY A 62 -16.04 2.14 -24.48
CA GLY A 62 -15.76 3.51 -24.95
C GLY A 62 -16.84 4.48 -24.48
N LEU A 63 -17.26 4.33 -23.22
CA LEU A 63 -18.40 5.03 -22.64
C LEU A 63 -17.97 6.25 -21.84
N VAL A 64 -18.81 7.29 -21.85
CA VAL A 64 -18.68 8.44 -20.94
C VAL A 64 -19.90 8.47 -20.02
N LEU A 65 -19.66 8.30 -18.73
CA LEU A 65 -20.69 8.37 -17.68
C LEU A 65 -20.80 9.81 -17.19
N ALA A 66 -21.71 10.55 -17.81
CA ALA A 66 -22.02 11.95 -17.51
C ALA A 66 -23.25 12.13 -16.57
N LYS A 67 -23.75 11.03 -16.00
CA LYS A 67 -24.85 11.01 -15.02
C LYS A 67 -24.46 10.06 -13.89
N ALA A 68 -24.87 10.38 -12.67
CA ALA A 68 -24.56 9.58 -11.48
C ALA A 68 -25.40 8.30 -11.47
N VAL A 69 -24.99 7.30 -12.25
CA VAL A 69 -25.71 6.03 -12.42
C VAL A 69 -24.93 4.88 -11.80
N THR A 70 -25.64 3.79 -11.50
CA THR A 70 -25.00 2.50 -11.18
C THR A 70 -25.02 1.58 -12.39
N LEU A 71 -23.86 1.11 -12.83
CA LEU A 71 -23.74 -0.02 -13.74
C LEU A 71 -23.59 -1.32 -12.93
N GLN A 72 -24.55 -2.23 -13.09
CA GLN A 72 -24.61 -3.52 -12.41
C GLN A 72 -24.54 -4.64 -13.44
N GLY A 73 -23.53 -5.51 -13.37
CA GLY A 73 -23.49 -6.71 -14.18
C GLY A 73 -24.32 -7.84 -13.60
N LEU A 74 -25.04 -8.56 -14.46
CA LEU A 74 -25.46 -9.93 -14.19
C LEU A 74 -24.30 -10.89 -14.52
N PRO A 75 -24.27 -12.13 -13.98
CA PRO A 75 -23.23 -13.10 -14.30
C PRO A 75 -23.01 -13.23 -15.81
N GLY A 76 -21.76 -13.04 -16.25
CA GLY A 76 -21.39 -13.08 -17.67
C GLY A 76 -21.55 -11.75 -18.44
N ALA A 77 -21.89 -10.65 -17.77
CA ALA A 77 -21.90 -9.32 -18.40
C ALA A 77 -20.47 -8.77 -18.57
N VAL A 78 -20.13 -8.38 -19.80
CA VAL A 78 -18.82 -7.85 -20.17
C VAL A 78 -18.99 -6.48 -20.81
N ILE A 79 -18.21 -5.48 -20.39
CA ILE A 79 -18.03 -4.23 -21.14
C ILE A 79 -16.70 -4.33 -21.87
N GLU A 80 -16.75 -4.41 -23.20
CA GLU A 80 -15.56 -4.56 -24.04
C GLU A 80 -15.25 -3.26 -24.79
N GLY A 81 -14.06 -2.71 -24.53
CA GLY A 81 -13.54 -1.55 -25.24
C GLY A 81 -13.17 -1.84 -26.70
N ARG A 82 -12.63 -0.82 -27.38
CA ARG A 82 -12.28 -0.90 -28.80
C ARG A 82 -10.79 -1.16 -29.05
N GLY A 83 -9.98 -1.33 -28.00
CA GLY A 83 -8.52 -1.34 -28.11
C GLY A 83 -7.93 0.06 -28.27
N GLU A 84 -8.71 1.09 -27.99
CA GLU A 84 -8.32 2.51 -28.02
C GLU A 84 -8.98 3.21 -26.85
N GLY A 85 -8.25 4.11 -26.18
CA GLY A 85 -8.79 4.90 -25.08
C GLY A 85 -9.10 4.08 -23.83
N SER A 86 -9.77 4.71 -22.87
CA SER A 86 -10.33 4.02 -21.71
C SER A 86 -11.68 3.38 -22.03
N VAL A 87 -11.97 2.21 -21.45
CA VAL A 87 -13.22 1.48 -21.69
C VAL A 87 -14.42 2.23 -21.10
N ILE A 88 -14.27 2.79 -19.91
CA ILE A 88 -15.27 3.62 -19.24
C ILE A 88 -14.58 4.87 -18.69
N ARG A 89 -15.13 6.04 -19.02
CA ARG A 89 -14.72 7.34 -18.48
C ARG A 89 -15.83 7.90 -17.61
N VAL A 90 -15.52 8.29 -16.38
CA VAL A 90 -16.46 8.83 -15.40
C VAL A 90 -16.19 10.31 -15.21
N THR A 91 -17.20 11.15 -15.45
CA THR A 91 -17.03 12.61 -15.48
C THR A 91 -17.89 13.35 -14.45
N VAL A 92 -18.70 12.62 -13.66
CA VAL A 92 -19.57 13.18 -12.61
C VAL A 92 -19.47 12.35 -11.33
N PRO A 93 -19.71 12.95 -10.16
CA PRO A 93 -19.59 12.25 -8.89
C PRO A 93 -20.72 11.23 -8.67
N GLY A 94 -20.49 10.27 -7.77
CA GLY A 94 -21.52 9.33 -7.31
C GLY A 94 -21.86 8.20 -8.29
N VAL A 95 -21.00 7.95 -9.27
CA VAL A 95 -21.13 6.78 -10.16
C VAL A 95 -20.66 5.52 -9.46
N ALA A 96 -21.39 4.42 -9.65
CA ALA A 96 -20.99 3.09 -9.17
C ALA A 96 -20.90 2.10 -10.33
N ILE A 97 -19.86 1.26 -10.33
CA ILE A 97 -19.63 0.20 -11.30
C ILE A 97 -19.38 -1.08 -10.53
N ARG A 98 -20.24 -2.09 -10.71
CA ARG A 98 -20.16 -3.32 -9.93
C ARG A 98 -20.54 -4.59 -10.69
N ASP A 99 -19.90 -5.68 -10.28
CA ASP A 99 -20.18 -7.04 -10.74
C ASP A 99 -20.00 -7.22 -12.27
N LEU A 100 -19.04 -6.50 -12.87
CA LEU A 100 -18.79 -6.48 -14.32
C LEU A 100 -17.40 -7.01 -14.68
N THR A 101 -17.30 -7.63 -15.85
CA THR A 101 -15.99 -7.81 -16.51
C THR A 101 -15.72 -6.63 -17.44
N ILE A 102 -14.54 -6.02 -17.38
CA ILE A 102 -14.16 -4.86 -18.20
C ILE A 102 -12.80 -5.12 -18.84
N ARG A 103 -12.72 -5.02 -20.16
CA ARG A 103 -11.51 -5.39 -20.92
C ARG A 103 -11.31 -4.57 -22.19
N LYS A 104 -10.12 -4.71 -22.78
CA LYS A 104 -9.76 -4.18 -24.10
C LYS A 104 -9.71 -2.64 -24.16
N SER A 105 -9.07 -2.04 -23.15
CA SER A 105 -8.58 -0.65 -23.22
C SER A 105 -7.57 -0.48 -24.37
N GLY A 106 -7.23 0.77 -24.68
CA GLY A 106 -6.05 1.10 -25.46
C GLY A 106 -4.74 0.84 -24.71
N ILE A 107 -3.64 1.31 -25.32
CA ILE A 107 -2.26 1.04 -24.89
C ILE A 107 -1.41 2.29 -24.73
N ARG A 108 -2.00 3.50 -24.72
CA ARG A 108 -1.23 4.75 -24.60
C ARG A 108 -1.04 5.11 -23.12
N PRO A 109 0.18 5.07 -22.57
CA PRO A 109 0.40 5.38 -21.16
C PRO A 109 0.18 6.85 -20.84
N VAL A 110 0.48 7.73 -21.80
CA VAL A 110 0.31 9.20 -21.67
C VAL A 110 -1.15 9.59 -21.43
N ASP A 111 -2.10 8.85 -22.00
CA ASP A 111 -3.53 9.11 -21.86
C ASP A 111 -4.19 8.30 -20.74
N TYR A 112 -3.40 7.49 -20.03
CA TYR A 112 -3.88 6.55 -19.02
C TYR A 112 -5.00 5.64 -19.56
N ASP A 113 -4.79 5.04 -20.74
CA ASP A 113 -5.76 4.09 -21.29
C ASP A 113 -6.05 2.99 -20.27
N SER A 114 -7.31 2.90 -19.82
CA SER A 114 -7.67 2.13 -18.63
C SER A 114 -8.98 1.37 -18.79
N ALA A 115 -9.25 0.43 -17.89
CA ALA A 115 -10.58 -0.15 -17.79
C ALA A 115 -11.58 0.92 -17.32
N ILE A 116 -11.22 1.68 -16.27
CA ILE A 116 -12.02 2.76 -15.72
C ILE A 116 -11.13 3.98 -15.46
N PHE A 117 -11.44 5.10 -16.10
CA PHE A 117 -10.82 6.40 -15.85
C PHE A 117 -11.82 7.31 -15.15
N VAL A 118 -11.49 7.83 -13.98
CA VAL A 118 -12.33 8.72 -13.17
C VAL A 118 -11.69 10.10 -13.10
N GLU A 119 -12.41 11.10 -13.61
CA GLU A 119 -11.93 12.48 -13.70
C GLU A 119 -12.01 13.24 -12.37
N LYS A 120 -11.33 14.38 -12.32
CA LYS A 120 -11.13 15.18 -11.09
C LYS A 120 -12.40 15.63 -10.42
N GLN A 121 -13.44 15.92 -11.19
CA GLN A 121 -14.74 16.33 -10.66
C GLN A 121 -15.62 15.14 -10.24
N ALA A 122 -15.18 13.90 -10.45
CA ALA A 122 -15.99 12.69 -10.30
C ALA A 122 -15.72 11.93 -8.99
N GLY A 123 -15.59 12.64 -7.87
CA GLY A 123 -15.44 12.04 -6.54
C GLY A 123 -16.65 11.22 -6.06
N ASN A 124 -16.52 10.54 -4.93
CA ASN A 124 -17.47 9.55 -4.41
C ASN A 124 -17.77 8.41 -5.42
N PHE A 125 -16.77 8.06 -6.23
CA PHE A 125 -16.88 6.96 -7.18
C PHE A 125 -16.80 5.61 -6.47
N THR A 126 -17.51 4.59 -6.95
CA THR A 126 -17.44 3.24 -6.40
C THR A 126 -17.16 2.21 -7.49
N ALA A 127 -16.09 1.42 -7.35
CA ALA A 127 -15.82 0.20 -8.11
C ALA A 127 -15.86 -1.01 -7.17
N LEU A 128 -16.82 -1.90 -7.36
CA LEU A 128 -17.07 -3.03 -6.45
C LEU A 128 -17.17 -4.36 -7.19
N ARG A 129 -16.34 -5.36 -6.82
CA ARG A 129 -16.42 -6.74 -7.36
C ARG A 129 -16.36 -6.82 -8.89
N ASN A 130 -15.56 -5.97 -9.52
CA ASN A 130 -15.33 -6.05 -10.96
C ASN A 130 -14.14 -6.96 -11.28
N TRP A 131 -14.14 -7.53 -12.47
CA TRP A 131 -12.97 -8.18 -13.06
C TRP A 131 -12.43 -7.32 -14.20
N LEU A 132 -11.24 -6.77 -14.03
CA LEU A 132 -10.55 -5.96 -15.03
C LEU A 132 -9.48 -6.82 -15.68
N ASP A 133 -9.68 -7.14 -16.95
CA ASP A 133 -8.92 -8.17 -17.67
C ASP A 133 -8.15 -7.59 -18.86
N GLY A 134 -6.82 -7.69 -18.83
CA GLY A 134 -5.94 -7.35 -19.94
C GLY A 134 -5.91 -5.86 -20.32
N ASN A 135 -6.23 -4.96 -19.40
CA ASN A 135 -6.16 -3.52 -19.63
C ASN A 135 -4.75 -2.98 -19.36
N LEU A 136 -4.41 -1.82 -19.92
CA LEU A 136 -3.14 -1.16 -19.65
C LEU A 136 -3.08 -0.64 -18.21
N PHE A 137 -4.03 0.22 -17.85
CA PHE A 137 -4.34 0.57 -16.46
C PHE A 137 -5.65 -0.10 -16.02
N GLY A 138 -5.76 -0.47 -14.75
CA GLY A 138 -7.02 -1.02 -14.22
C GLY A 138 -8.01 0.10 -13.94
N ILE A 139 -7.83 0.76 -12.79
CA ILE A 139 -8.65 1.90 -12.34
C ILE A 139 -7.75 3.10 -12.12
N VAL A 140 -8.08 4.22 -12.75
CA VAL A 140 -7.40 5.50 -12.58
C VAL A 140 -8.35 6.46 -11.88
N LEU A 141 -7.96 6.90 -10.69
CA LEU A 141 -8.60 7.96 -9.92
C LEU A 141 -7.73 9.20 -10.04
N HIS A 142 -8.16 10.15 -10.85
CA HIS A 142 -7.43 11.38 -11.11
C HIS A 142 -8.21 12.52 -10.47
N GLY A 143 -7.90 12.88 -9.23
CA GLY A 143 -8.63 13.93 -8.48
C GLY A 143 -9.97 13.50 -7.89
N ALA A 144 -10.32 12.22 -7.97
CA ALA A 144 -11.62 11.69 -7.56
C ALA A 144 -11.63 11.30 -6.07
N ASP A 145 -11.77 12.28 -5.19
CA ASP A 145 -11.76 12.08 -3.73
C ASP A 145 -12.89 11.18 -3.22
N LYS A 146 -12.70 10.60 -2.03
CA LYS A 146 -13.69 9.78 -1.31
C LYS A 146 -14.22 8.61 -2.14
N SER A 147 -13.38 8.07 -3.01
CA SER A 147 -13.72 6.94 -3.86
C SER A 147 -13.51 5.61 -3.12
N VAL A 148 -14.25 4.59 -3.53
CA VAL A 148 -14.16 3.24 -2.99
C VAL A 148 -13.84 2.28 -4.12
N VAL A 149 -12.68 1.62 -4.04
CA VAL A 149 -12.25 0.55 -4.94
C VAL A 149 -12.12 -0.71 -4.12
N LYS A 150 -13.14 -1.56 -4.18
CA LYS A 150 -13.29 -2.68 -3.26
C LYS A 150 -13.57 -4.02 -3.94
N ASP A 151 -12.92 -5.08 -3.45
CA ASP A 151 -13.14 -6.48 -3.84
C ASP A 151 -12.99 -6.73 -5.36
N ASN A 152 -12.20 -5.92 -6.08
CA ASN A 152 -11.99 -6.10 -7.51
C ASN A 152 -10.86 -7.11 -7.77
N ARG A 153 -10.95 -7.81 -8.89
CA ARG A 153 -9.86 -8.60 -9.47
C ARG A 153 -9.29 -7.83 -10.66
N ILE A 154 -7.99 -7.52 -10.64
CA ILE A 154 -7.32 -6.75 -11.68
C ILE A 154 -6.14 -7.56 -12.20
N ASP A 155 -6.27 -8.04 -13.43
CA ASP A 155 -5.22 -8.75 -14.16
C ASP A 155 -4.80 -7.88 -15.34
N ASN A 156 -3.86 -6.96 -15.11
CA ASN A 156 -3.40 -6.04 -16.15
C ASN A 156 -2.47 -6.75 -17.14
N ARG A 157 -2.36 -6.17 -18.34
CA ARG A 157 -1.48 -6.68 -19.38
C ARG A 157 0.00 -6.58 -18.98
N SER A 158 0.77 -7.59 -19.34
CA SER A 158 2.23 -7.65 -19.11
C SER A 158 3.03 -7.89 -20.39
N ASP A 159 2.37 -7.83 -21.55
CA ASP A 159 2.91 -8.04 -22.90
C ASP A 159 3.49 -6.75 -23.53
N VAL A 160 3.58 -5.66 -22.77
CA VAL A 160 4.25 -4.40 -23.15
C VAL A 160 5.52 -4.19 -22.34
N TYR A 161 6.41 -3.30 -22.82
CA TYR A 161 7.66 -2.97 -22.13
C TYR A 161 7.39 -2.47 -20.71
N ASP A 162 8.26 -2.81 -19.77
CA ASP A 162 8.06 -2.52 -18.33
C ASP A 162 7.77 -1.04 -18.04
N THR A 163 8.45 -0.14 -18.76
CA THR A 163 8.28 1.32 -18.64
C THR A 163 6.94 1.82 -19.18
N GLU A 164 6.31 1.07 -20.09
CA GLU A 164 5.05 1.42 -20.73
C GLU A 164 3.85 0.80 -20.03
N ARG A 165 4.05 -0.15 -19.11
CA ARG A 165 2.97 -0.79 -18.36
C ARG A 165 2.24 0.24 -17.48
N GLY A 166 0.91 0.13 -17.43
CA GLY A 166 0.08 0.88 -16.50
C GLY A 166 -0.03 0.23 -15.13
N ASN A 167 -0.45 1.02 -14.15
CA ASN A 167 -0.68 0.54 -12.78
C ASN A 167 -2.09 -0.10 -12.70
N ALA A 168 -2.26 -1.06 -11.78
CA ALA A 168 -3.56 -1.68 -11.57
C ALA A 168 -4.55 -0.70 -10.94
N ILE A 169 -4.14 0.03 -9.91
CA ILE A 169 -4.91 1.11 -9.28
C ILE A 169 -4.00 2.33 -9.19
N HIS A 170 -4.41 3.44 -9.82
CA HIS A 170 -3.63 4.68 -9.90
C HIS A 170 -4.39 5.82 -9.23
N LEU A 171 -3.83 6.38 -8.16
CA LEU A 171 -4.35 7.56 -7.45
C LEU A 171 -3.43 8.74 -7.69
N TRP A 172 -3.98 9.80 -8.28
CA TRP A 172 -3.28 11.07 -8.47
C TRP A 172 -4.14 12.23 -7.98
N ALA A 173 -3.63 13.00 -7.02
CA ALA A 173 -4.38 14.08 -6.37
C ALA A 173 -5.71 13.64 -5.74
N VAL A 174 -5.74 12.46 -5.11
CA VAL A 174 -6.93 11.84 -4.52
C VAL A 174 -6.84 11.82 -3.00
N ASP A 175 -7.86 12.32 -2.31
CA ASP A 175 -7.92 12.32 -0.86
C ASP A 175 -9.04 11.42 -0.31
N ASP A 176 -8.83 10.91 0.91
CA ASP A 176 -9.81 10.21 1.74
C ASP A 176 -10.52 9.00 1.07
N SER A 177 -9.82 8.30 0.19
CA SER A 177 -10.36 7.13 -0.55
C SER A 177 -10.01 5.80 0.12
N LEU A 178 -10.82 4.76 -0.17
CA LEU A 178 -10.66 3.40 0.34
C LEU A 178 -10.35 2.43 -0.81
N ILE A 179 -9.20 1.77 -0.73
CA ILE A 179 -8.76 0.72 -1.64
C ILE A 179 -8.66 -0.58 -0.83
N GLU A 180 -9.65 -1.46 -0.94
CA GLU A 180 -9.83 -2.58 -0.02
C GLU A 180 -10.08 -3.94 -0.68
N GLY A 181 -9.45 -5.01 -0.21
CA GLY A 181 -9.81 -6.38 -0.59
C GLY A 181 -9.54 -6.74 -2.06
N ASN A 182 -8.78 -5.93 -2.80
CA ASN A 182 -8.53 -6.16 -4.22
C ASN A 182 -7.46 -7.24 -4.43
N ARG A 183 -7.60 -8.02 -5.49
CA ARG A 183 -6.59 -8.98 -5.96
C ARG A 183 -5.97 -8.46 -7.24
N VAL A 184 -4.67 -8.23 -7.22
CA VAL A 184 -3.96 -7.53 -8.29
C VAL A 184 -2.81 -8.37 -8.82
N SER A 185 -2.76 -8.50 -10.14
CA SER A 185 -1.63 -9.10 -10.85
C SER A 185 -1.36 -8.43 -12.19
N GLY A 186 -0.10 -8.47 -12.61
CA GLY A 186 0.35 -7.91 -13.89
C GLY A 186 0.36 -6.39 -13.93
N GLY A 187 0.76 -5.83 -15.07
CA GLY A 187 1.02 -4.39 -15.19
C GLY A 187 2.32 -3.96 -14.52
N ARG A 188 2.39 -2.69 -14.11
CA ARG A 188 3.57 -2.06 -13.50
C ARG A 188 3.53 -2.12 -11.99
N ASP A 189 2.75 -1.25 -11.35
CA ASP A 189 2.59 -1.20 -9.89
C ASP A 189 1.17 -1.62 -9.50
N GLY A 190 1.00 -2.21 -8.31
CA GLY A 190 -0.27 -2.66 -7.78
C GLY A 190 -1.18 -1.48 -7.44
N VAL A 191 -0.87 -0.79 -6.34
CA VAL A 191 -1.45 0.52 -6.03
C VAL A 191 -0.37 1.58 -6.14
N TYR A 192 -0.56 2.55 -7.02
CA TYR A 192 0.28 3.73 -7.14
C TYR A 192 -0.46 4.94 -6.57
N VAL A 193 0.19 5.68 -5.68
CA VAL A 193 -0.35 6.86 -5.02
C VAL A 193 0.63 8.01 -5.16
N GLU A 194 0.16 9.12 -5.70
CA GLU A 194 0.94 10.35 -5.85
C GLU A 194 0.14 11.58 -5.48
N ALA A 195 0.75 12.49 -4.69
CA ALA A 195 0.14 13.76 -4.28
C ALA A 195 -1.26 13.61 -3.64
N SER A 196 -1.46 12.55 -2.87
CA SER A 196 -2.77 12.03 -2.43
C SER A 196 -2.75 11.75 -0.92
N HIS A 197 -3.77 12.13 -0.16
CA HIS A 197 -3.70 12.17 1.31
C HIS A 197 -4.85 11.43 2.01
N GLY A 198 -4.60 10.91 3.22
CA GLY A 198 -5.68 10.32 4.02
C GLY A 198 -6.24 8.99 3.48
N ASN A 199 -5.65 8.45 2.42
CA ASN A 199 -6.14 7.24 1.77
C ASN A 199 -5.88 5.99 2.62
N GLN A 200 -6.80 5.04 2.53
CA GLN A 200 -6.73 3.75 3.21
C GLN A 200 -6.54 2.64 2.16
N ILE A 201 -5.44 1.92 2.26
CA ILE A 201 -5.11 0.77 1.42
C ILE A 201 -5.11 -0.46 2.34
N LYS A 202 -6.15 -1.29 2.24
CA LYS A 202 -6.48 -2.32 3.22
C LYS A 202 -6.67 -3.71 2.61
N ASP A 203 -6.08 -4.73 3.22
CA ASP A 203 -6.39 -6.14 2.94
C ASP A 203 -6.29 -6.54 1.45
N ASN A 204 -5.43 -5.86 0.67
CA ASN A 204 -5.24 -6.17 -0.74
C ASN A 204 -4.15 -7.23 -0.93
N HIS A 205 -4.24 -8.01 -2.02
CA HIS A 205 -3.26 -9.04 -2.37
C HIS A 205 -2.60 -8.72 -3.72
N PHE A 206 -1.28 -8.66 -3.73
CA PHE A 206 -0.47 -8.27 -4.88
C PHE A 206 0.55 -9.34 -5.25
N GLN A 207 0.61 -9.67 -6.55
CA GLN A 207 1.60 -10.60 -7.09
C GLN A 207 1.98 -10.24 -8.53
N LYS A 208 3.21 -10.53 -8.95
CA LYS A 208 3.72 -10.27 -10.31
C LYS A 208 3.59 -8.79 -10.73
N VAL A 209 3.83 -7.88 -9.79
CA VAL A 209 3.97 -6.45 -10.04
C VAL A 209 5.38 -6.00 -9.66
N ARG A 210 5.77 -4.83 -10.15
CA ARG A 210 7.00 -4.17 -9.74
C ARG A 210 6.89 -3.79 -8.27
N PHE A 211 6.01 -2.86 -7.91
CA PHE A 211 5.75 -2.49 -6.52
C PHE A 211 4.33 -2.88 -6.12
N ALA A 212 4.13 -3.60 -5.01
CA ALA A 212 2.78 -3.91 -4.54
C ALA A 212 2.04 -2.64 -4.13
N ILE A 213 2.69 -1.79 -3.33
CA ILE A 213 2.24 -0.43 -3.03
C ILE A 213 3.39 0.53 -3.29
N HIS A 214 3.14 1.52 -4.16
CA HIS A 214 4.04 2.62 -4.47
C HIS A 214 3.40 3.92 -3.97
N TYR A 215 3.92 4.47 -2.88
CA TYR A 215 3.33 5.60 -2.17
C TYR A 215 4.30 6.78 -2.18
N MET A 216 3.99 7.84 -2.92
CA MET A 216 4.88 8.98 -3.17
C MET A 216 4.21 10.33 -2.87
N PHE A 217 4.90 11.20 -2.13
CA PHE A 217 4.43 12.58 -1.88
C PHE A 217 3.02 12.63 -1.27
N ALA A 218 2.73 11.71 -0.36
CA ALA A 218 1.39 11.41 0.11
C ALA A 218 1.42 11.30 1.64
N ASN A 219 0.53 11.96 2.37
CA ASN A 219 0.60 12.01 3.84
C ASN A 219 -0.64 11.41 4.49
N ARG A 220 -0.52 10.99 5.75
CA ARG A 220 -1.63 10.48 6.57
C ARG A 220 -2.31 9.23 6.00
N GLY A 221 -1.57 8.45 5.21
CA GLY A 221 -2.06 7.21 4.61
C GLY A 221 -2.09 6.07 5.62
N LYS A 222 -3.06 5.16 5.44
CA LYS A 222 -3.16 3.91 6.21
C LYS A 222 -2.94 2.73 5.29
N ILE A 223 -1.87 1.99 5.51
CA ILE A 223 -1.47 0.80 4.76
C ILE A 223 -1.57 -0.37 5.72
N ILE A 224 -2.70 -1.09 5.69
CA ILE A 224 -3.04 -2.06 6.75
C ILE A 224 -3.42 -3.42 6.16
N GLY A 225 -2.87 -4.52 6.68
CA GLY A 225 -3.33 -5.88 6.35
C GLY A 225 -3.01 -6.34 4.92
N ASN A 226 -2.22 -5.59 4.15
CA ASN A 226 -1.93 -5.91 2.75
C ASN A 226 -0.93 -7.07 2.64
N ARG A 227 -1.03 -7.84 1.56
CA ARG A 227 -0.17 -8.99 1.27
C ARG A 227 0.54 -8.79 -0.07
N SER A 228 1.87 -8.74 -0.01
CA SER A 228 2.76 -8.76 -1.17
C SER A 228 3.44 -10.13 -1.25
N ARG A 229 3.45 -10.72 -2.45
CA ARG A 229 4.19 -11.95 -2.70
C ARG A 229 4.91 -11.95 -4.05
N GLY A 230 6.22 -12.21 -4.02
CA GLY A 230 7.01 -12.44 -5.23
C GLY A 230 7.01 -11.23 -6.18
N ASN A 231 6.89 -10.02 -5.65
CA ASN A 231 6.99 -8.76 -6.40
C ASN A 231 8.43 -8.24 -6.34
N ARG A 232 8.78 -7.22 -7.15
CA ARG A 232 10.12 -6.63 -7.06
C ARG A 232 10.31 -5.92 -5.71
N ILE A 233 9.35 -5.08 -5.31
CA ILE A 233 9.27 -4.50 -3.97
C ILE A 233 7.85 -4.70 -3.43
N GLY A 234 7.73 -5.05 -2.15
CA GLY A 234 6.45 -5.06 -1.47
C GLY A 234 5.91 -3.65 -1.29
N PHE A 235 6.38 -2.96 -0.24
CA PHE A 235 5.84 -1.65 0.13
C PHE A 235 6.91 -0.57 -0.03
N ALA A 236 6.80 0.25 -1.07
CA ALA A 236 7.67 1.39 -1.34
C ALA A 236 7.00 2.69 -0.85
N LEU A 237 7.38 3.17 0.33
CA LEU A 237 6.82 4.37 0.95
C LEU A 237 7.85 5.50 0.93
N MET A 238 7.52 6.57 0.20
CA MET A 238 8.48 7.57 -0.24
C MET A 238 7.96 8.99 -0.05
N TYR A 239 8.79 9.89 0.46
CA TYR A 239 8.50 11.33 0.56
C TYR A 239 7.18 11.64 1.27
N SER A 240 6.90 10.93 2.36
CA SER A 240 5.57 10.81 2.95
C SER A 240 5.62 10.93 4.48
N ASN A 241 4.61 11.55 5.09
CA ASN A 241 4.59 11.76 6.53
C ASN A 241 3.35 11.17 7.19
N ASP A 242 3.50 10.85 8.48
CA ASP A 242 2.40 10.50 9.38
C ASP A 242 1.63 9.27 8.88
N LEU A 243 2.34 8.26 8.35
CA LEU A 243 1.75 7.02 7.84
C LEU A 243 1.48 6.02 8.96
N GLU A 244 0.42 5.24 8.79
CA GLU A 244 0.10 4.07 9.61
C GLU A 244 0.30 2.81 8.77
N VAL A 245 1.40 2.09 9.00
CA VAL A 245 1.80 0.88 8.28
C VAL A 245 1.68 -0.30 9.23
N ARG A 246 0.56 -1.02 9.16
CA ARG A 246 0.22 -2.04 10.16
C ARG A 246 -0.10 -3.39 9.57
N ASP A 247 0.38 -4.44 10.23
CA ASP A 247 -0.08 -5.81 9.98
C ASP A 247 0.03 -6.23 8.49
N ASN A 248 0.97 -5.65 7.74
CA ASN A 248 1.20 -6.02 6.35
C ASN A 248 2.15 -7.22 6.28
N VAL A 249 2.02 -8.00 5.21
CA VAL A 249 2.83 -9.18 4.96
C VAL A 249 3.55 -9.02 3.62
N SER A 250 4.87 -9.14 3.63
CA SER A 250 5.70 -9.22 2.42
C SER A 250 6.49 -10.53 2.46
N ILE A 251 6.34 -11.35 1.42
CA ILE A 251 6.96 -12.68 1.32
C ILE A 251 7.60 -12.85 -0.06
N ASP A 252 8.85 -13.30 -0.10
CA ASP A 252 9.57 -13.65 -1.33
C ASP A 252 9.72 -12.46 -2.32
N ASP A 253 9.59 -11.21 -1.85
CA ASP A 253 9.81 -10.03 -2.70
C ASP A 253 11.31 -9.89 -3.05
N GLU A 254 11.62 -9.49 -4.28
CA GLU A 254 12.98 -9.63 -4.82
C GLU A 254 13.98 -8.69 -4.15
N GLU A 255 13.69 -7.39 -4.17
CA GLU A 255 14.60 -6.37 -3.66
C GLU A 255 14.26 -6.05 -2.20
N HIS A 256 13.08 -5.48 -1.96
CA HIS A 256 12.67 -4.98 -0.65
C HIS A 256 11.28 -5.42 -0.25
N GLY A 257 11.10 -5.79 1.02
CA GLY A 257 9.76 -6.08 1.53
C GLY A 257 9.04 -4.82 2.00
N LEU A 258 9.77 -3.97 2.73
CA LEU A 258 9.32 -2.64 3.15
C LEU A 258 10.45 -1.63 2.97
N MET A 259 10.17 -0.54 2.27
CA MET A 259 11.08 0.58 2.09
C MET A 259 10.44 1.86 2.62
N LEU A 260 11.16 2.55 3.52
CA LEU A 260 10.90 3.90 3.97
C LEU A 260 11.98 4.83 3.43
N HIS A 261 11.63 5.66 2.46
CA HIS A 261 12.55 6.66 1.89
C HIS A 261 12.00 8.06 2.16
N THR A 262 12.73 8.90 2.89
CA THR A 262 12.28 10.27 3.22
C THR A 262 10.86 10.27 3.77
N SER A 263 10.62 9.32 4.69
CA SER A 263 9.34 9.16 5.36
C SER A 263 9.49 9.42 6.85
N HIS A 264 8.57 10.20 7.43
CA HIS A 264 8.74 10.74 8.78
C HIS A 264 7.49 10.58 9.63
N ARG A 265 7.68 10.56 10.96
CA ARG A 265 6.61 10.52 11.97
C ARG A 265 5.59 9.41 11.74
N SER A 266 6.04 8.30 11.15
CA SER A 266 5.18 7.19 10.76
C SER A 266 5.27 6.05 11.76
N LEU A 267 4.15 5.35 11.94
CA LEU A 267 4.05 4.13 12.73
C LEU A 267 4.17 2.92 11.81
N VAL A 268 5.15 2.06 12.08
CA VAL A 268 5.36 0.78 11.41
C VAL A 268 5.25 -0.32 12.45
N GLU A 269 4.09 -0.99 12.51
CA GLU A 269 3.76 -1.91 13.59
C GLU A 269 3.19 -3.24 13.10
N GLY A 270 3.59 -4.37 13.70
CA GLY A 270 2.94 -5.67 13.43
C GLY A 270 3.21 -6.26 12.05
N ASN A 271 4.09 -5.65 11.24
CA ASN A 271 4.35 -6.12 9.88
C ASN A 271 5.24 -7.37 9.90
N ARG A 272 4.98 -8.28 8.96
CA ARG A 272 5.80 -9.48 8.74
C ARG A 272 6.49 -9.40 7.38
N ILE A 273 7.81 -9.38 7.40
CA ILE A 273 8.62 -9.34 6.19
C ILE A 273 9.53 -10.57 6.20
N ARG A 274 9.44 -11.39 5.15
CA ARG A 274 10.13 -12.68 5.08
C ARG A 274 10.74 -12.96 3.71
N ALA A 275 11.93 -13.57 3.73
CA ALA A 275 12.53 -14.22 2.57
C ALA A 275 12.75 -13.30 1.35
N THR A 276 13.03 -12.01 1.58
CA THR A 276 13.41 -11.12 0.49
C THR A 276 14.85 -11.39 0.05
N ARG A 277 15.15 -11.30 -1.25
CA ARG A 277 16.48 -11.66 -1.77
C ARG A 277 17.57 -10.61 -1.50
N GLU A 278 17.21 -9.34 -1.30
CA GLU A 278 18.18 -8.34 -0.83
C GLU A 278 17.93 -7.91 0.61
N LYS A 279 17.00 -6.98 0.84
CA LYS A 279 16.83 -6.28 2.13
C LYS A 279 15.38 -6.37 2.55
N CYS A 280 15.07 -6.97 3.69
CA CYS A 280 13.68 -7.03 4.13
C CYS A 280 13.14 -5.64 4.42
N VAL A 281 13.86 -4.87 5.22
CA VAL A 281 13.52 -3.48 5.53
C VAL A 281 14.64 -2.54 5.08
N PHE A 282 14.30 -1.52 4.31
CA PHE A 282 15.23 -0.46 3.91
C PHE A 282 14.74 0.91 4.39
N ILE A 283 15.56 1.58 5.20
CA ILE A 283 15.26 2.88 5.78
C ILE A 283 16.35 3.85 5.35
N TYR A 284 15.94 4.86 4.57
CA TYR A 284 16.85 5.82 3.95
C TYR A 284 16.32 7.24 4.09
N THR A 285 17.12 8.11 4.71
CA THR A 285 16.79 9.53 4.94
C THR A 285 15.44 9.71 5.66
N ALA A 286 15.07 8.77 6.54
CA ALA A 286 13.77 8.71 7.20
C ALA A 286 13.94 8.91 8.70
N THR A 287 13.11 9.76 9.31
CA THR A 287 13.35 10.21 10.70
C THR A 287 12.09 10.19 11.55
N SER A 288 12.26 10.07 12.87
CA SER A 288 11.15 10.16 13.82
C SER A 288 10.04 9.13 13.61
N ASN A 289 10.38 7.94 13.09
CA ASN A 289 9.41 6.85 12.92
C ASN A 289 9.38 5.96 14.18
N VAL A 290 8.24 5.31 14.42
CA VAL A 290 8.10 4.29 15.46
C VAL A 290 7.97 2.93 14.77
N ILE A 291 8.95 2.07 14.96
CA ILE A 291 9.06 0.76 14.32
C ILE A 291 9.09 -0.30 15.42
N ARG A 292 7.97 -0.98 15.62
CA ARG A 292 7.81 -1.92 16.74
C ARG A 292 6.91 -3.10 16.41
N ALA A 293 7.03 -4.19 17.15
CA ALA A 293 6.24 -5.41 16.95
C ALA A 293 6.31 -5.99 15.52
N ASN A 294 7.33 -5.64 14.73
CA ASN A 294 7.51 -6.21 13.39
C ASN A 294 8.33 -7.50 13.48
N ARG A 295 8.07 -8.43 12.58
CA ARG A 295 8.84 -9.68 12.44
C ARG A 295 9.55 -9.70 11.10
N ILE A 296 10.87 -9.69 11.14
CA ILE A 296 11.78 -9.61 9.99
C ILE A 296 12.61 -10.88 9.98
N GLU A 297 12.36 -11.77 9.01
CA GLU A 297 12.90 -13.12 9.07
C GLU A 297 13.40 -13.71 7.75
N ASN A 298 14.41 -14.58 7.85
CA ASN A 298 14.98 -15.33 6.72
C ASN A 298 15.43 -14.43 5.56
N CYS A 299 15.94 -13.24 5.86
CA CYS A 299 16.39 -12.26 4.87
C CYS A 299 17.90 -12.32 4.68
N GLU A 300 18.40 -12.00 3.47
CA GLU A 300 19.85 -11.77 3.28
C GLU A 300 20.35 -10.60 4.16
N LEU A 301 19.56 -9.53 4.22
CA LEU A 301 19.73 -8.42 5.17
C LEU A 301 18.38 -8.10 5.82
N GLY A 302 18.27 -8.20 7.14
CA GLY A 302 17.04 -7.91 7.87
C GLY A 302 16.63 -6.45 7.75
N LEU A 303 17.46 -5.52 8.24
CA LEU A 303 17.20 -4.09 8.17
C LEU A 303 18.44 -3.30 7.77
N HIS A 304 18.31 -2.44 6.76
CA HIS A 304 19.35 -1.50 6.37
C HIS A 304 18.94 -0.07 6.74
N PHE A 305 19.70 0.55 7.66
CA PHE A 305 19.45 1.89 8.18
C PHE A 305 20.59 2.82 7.76
N THR A 306 20.30 3.83 6.93
CA THR A 306 21.33 4.70 6.32
C THR A 306 20.76 6.07 5.90
N GLY A 307 21.62 6.93 5.33
CA GLY A 307 21.21 8.20 4.72
C GLY A 307 20.85 9.30 5.70
N GLY A 308 21.44 9.32 6.90
CA GLY A 308 21.06 10.28 7.94
C GLY A 308 19.64 10.03 8.46
N SER A 309 19.22 8.77 8.52
CA SER A 309 18.01 8.37 9.24
C SER A 309 18.29 8.47 10.74
N GLU A 310 17.44 9.19 11.49
CA GLU A 310 17.67 9.57 12.89
C GLU A 310 16.39 9.61 13.71
N ASN A 311 16.53 9.62 15.04
CA ASN A 311 15.45 9.84 16.02
C ASN A 311 14.25 8.89 15.89
N SER A 312 14.44 7.70 15.33
CA SER A 312 13.38 6.69 15.22
C SER A 312 13.46 5.71 16.38
N VAL A 313 12.30 5.31 16.91
CA VAL A 313 12.20 4.26 17.93
C VAL A 313 12.15 2.91 17.21
N ILE A 314 13.09 2.03 17.52
CA ILE A 314 13.16 0.67 16.96
C ILE A 314 13.27 -0.31 18.14
N ALA A 315 12.13 -0.79 18.63
CA ALA A 315 12.04 -1.64 19.81
C ALA A 315 10.91 -2.66 19.67
N ASN A 316 10.96 -3.76 20.43
CA ASN A 316 9.99 -4.85 20.39
C ASN A 316 9.81 -5.47 18.99
N ASN A 317 10.82 -5.49 18.13
CA ASN A 317 10.80 -6.23 16.86
C ASN A 317 11.44 -7.60 17.05
N ALA A 318 11.18 -8.52 16.12
CA ALA A 318 11.84 -9.82 16.04
C ALA A 318 12.68 -9.92 14.76
N PHE A 319 14.00 -10.03 14.93
CA PHE A 319 14.95 -10.29 13.85
C PHE A 319 15.37 -11.76 13.91
N VAL A 320 14.87 -12.57 12.97
CA VAL A 320 14.93 -14.04 13.07
C VAL A 320 15.60 -14.65 11.84
N ASP A 321 16.69 -15.37 12.02
CA ASP A 321 17.38 -16.15 10.99
C ASP A 321 17.74 -15.32 9.74
N ASN A 322 17.99 -14.02 9.91
CA ASN A 322 18.55 -13.20 8.83
C ASN A 322 20.05 -13.47 8.73
N ARG A 323 20.58 -13.54 7.51
CA ARG A 323 22.02 -13.73 7.31
C ARG A 323 22.83 -12.57 7.89
N THR A 324 22.31 -11.35 7.78
CA THR A 324 22.78 -10.18 8.52
C THR A 324 21.56 -9.53 9.14
N GLN A 325 21.49 -9.41 10.47
CA GLN A 325 20.31 -8.83 11.14
C GLN A 325 20.10 -7.38 10.72
N VAL A 326 21.14 -6.56 10.86
CA VAL A 326 21.07 -5.12 10.58
C VAL A 326 22.34 -4.67 9.88
N LYS A 327 22.22 -3.65 9.03
CA LYS A 327 23.34 -2.86 8.53
C LYS A 327 23.09 -1.40 8.86
N TYR A 328 23.89 -0.82 9.75
CA TYR A 328 23.89 0.60 10.04
C TYR A 328 25.22 1.25 9.64
N THR A 329 25.15 2.31 8.84
CA THR A 329 26.31 2.98 8.25
C THR A 329 26.58 4.39 8.80
N GLY A 330 25.85 4.83 9.82
CA GLY A 330 26.03 6.17 10.41
C GLY A 330 27.05 6.21 11.55
N THR A 331 27.37 7.42 11.99
CA THR A 331 28.40 7.68 13.01
C THR A 331 27.85 8.00 14.40
N VAL A 332 26.53 7.95 14.56
CA VAL A 332 25.83 8.25 15.82
C VAL A 332 25.55 6.95 16.56
N PHE A 333 25.48 7.01 17.88
CA PHE A 333 25.00 5.89 18.69
C PHE A 333 23.49 5.93 18.83
N TYR A 334 22.83 4.82 18.51
CA TYR A 334 21.39 4.64 18.68
C TYR A 334 21.08 3.55 19.69
N GLU A 335 20.25 3.90 20.67
CA GLU A 335 19.62 2.95 21.58
C GLU A 335 18.35 2.39 20.93
N TRP A 336 18.29 1.07 20.77
CA TRP A 336 17.18 0.32 20.19
C TRP A 336 16.46 -0.49 21.27
N SER A 337 16.30 0.12 22.44
CA SER A 337 15.34 -0.28 23.47
C SER A 337 14.56 0.95 23.95
N GLU A 338 13.32 0.72 24.36
CA GLU A 338 12.43 1.76 24.88
C GLU A 338 11.78 1.26 26.17
N ALA A 339 11.82 2.10 27.22
CA ALA A 339 11.23 1.78 28.52
C ALA A 339 11.66 0.39 29.07
N GLY A 340 12.94 0.06 28.95
CA GLY A 340 13.50 -1.20 29.45
C GLY A 340 13.19 -2.42 28.59
N ARG A 341 12.72 -2.24 27.35
CA ARG A 341 12.43 -3.34 26.42
C ARG A 341 13.04 -3.11 25.04
N GLY A 342 13.84 -4.05 24.59
CA GLY A 342 14.53 -4.04 23.31
C GLY A 342 13.84 -4.88 22.23
N ASN A 343 14.64 -5.39 21.30
CA ASN A 343 14.23 -6.28 20.22
C ASN A 343 14.68 -7.72 20.53
N TYR A 344 14.06 -8.68 19.88
CA TYR A 344 14.52 -10.06 19.84
C TYR A 344 15.48 -10.27 18.67
N TRP A 345 16.59 -10.96 18.93
CA TRP A 345 17.66 -11.24 17.97
C TRP A 345 17.99 -12.72 18.03
N SER A 346 17.73 -13.47 16.97
CA SER A 346 17.94 -14.93 16.96
C SER A 346 19.41 -15.36 17.06
N ASP A 347 20.34 -14.44 16.84
CA ASP A 347 21.80 -14.63 16.91
C ASP A 347 22.41 -14.02 18.18
N ASN A 348 21.61 -13.55 19.14
CA ASN A 348 22.11 -13.07 20.42
C ASN A 348 22.59 -14.25 21.29
N PRO A 349 23.90 -14.32 21.64
CA PRO A 349 24.43 -15.41 22.45
C PRO A 349 24.29 -15.19 23.96
N ALA A 350 23.74 -14.04 24.38
CA ALA A 350 23.62 -13.69 25.79
C ALA A 350 22.59 -14.55 26.53
N PHE A 351 22.79 -14.69 27.84
CA PHE A 351 21.91 -15.42 28.75
C PHE A 351 21.02 -14.46 29.54
N ASP A 352 19.95 -15.03 30.09
CA ASP A 352 19.03 -14.41 31.04
C ASP A 352 19.14 -15.23 32.33
N LEU A 353 19.98 -14.77 33.26
CA LEU A 353 20.31 -15.48 34.49
C LEU A 353 19.30 -15.23 35.60
N ASP A 354 18.58 -14.10 35.56
CA ASP A 354 17.57 -13.73 36.55
C ASP A 354 16.14 -14.13 36.16
N GLY A 355 15.94 -14.53 34.90
CA GLY A 355 14.71 -15.11 34.38
C GLY A 355 13.63 -14.07 34.05
N ASP A 356 14.01 -12.81 33.82
CA ASP A 356 13.05 -11.72 33.58
C ASP A 356 12.56 -11.62 32.12
N GLY A 357 13.13 -12.44 31.23
CA GLY A 357 12.83 -12.48 29.80
C GLY A 357 13.67 -11.53 28.94
N THR A 358 14.67 -10.87 29.52
CA THR A 358 15.63 -9.96 28.88
C THR A 358 17.04 -10.52 29.05
N ALA A 359 17.89 -10.34 28.04
CA ALA A 359 19.29 -10.74 28.15
C ALA A 359 20.08 -9.82 29.10
N ASP A 360 20.93 -10.41 29.95
CA ASP A 360 21.78 -9.68 30.91
C ASP A 360 22.89 -8.85 30.25
N ALA A 361 23.10 -9.03 28.94
CA ALA A 361 24.12 -8.31 28.18
C ALA A 361 23.50 -7.58 26.98
N ALA A 362 23.90 -6.32 26.81
CA ALA A 362 23.47 -5.51 25.67
C ALA A 362 23.92 -6.12 24.33
N TYR A 363 23.01 -6.16 23.37
CA TYR A 363 23.27 -6.65 22.03
C TYR A 363 23.73 -5.50 21.11
N ARG A 364 24.64 -5.80 20.19
CA ARG A 364 25.17 -4.85 19.20
C ARG A 364 25.15 -5.51 17.84
N PRO A 365 24.19 -5.18 16.95
CA PRO A 365 24.07 -5.86 15.67
C PRO A 365 25.22 -5.57 14.70
N ASN A 366 26.02 -4.53 14.96
CA ASN A 366 27.11 -4.13 14.09
C ASN A 366 28.40 -3.89 14.87
N THR A 367 29.50 -4.40 14.32
CA THR A 367 30.85 -4.27 14.85
C THR A 367 31.74 -3.42 13.93
N VAL A 368 32.92 -3.03 14.43
CA VAL A 368 33.96 -2.39 13.59
C VAL A 368 34.37 -3.32 12.44
N MET A 369 34.35 -4.64 12.68
CA MET A 369 34.65 -5.65 11.68
C MET A 369 33.65 -5.63 10.52
N ASP A 370 32.37 -5.50 10.84
CA ASP A 370 31.32 -5.42 9.81
C ASP A 370 31.52 -4.19 8.92
N ARG A 371 31.83 -3.04 9.53
CA ARG A 371 32.15 -1.81 8.79
C ARG A 371 33.38 -1.98 7.90
N LEU A 372 34.43 -2.64 8.39
CA LEU A 372 35.63 -2.93 7.61
C LEU A 372 35.30 -3.81 6.40
N VAL A 373 34.55 -4.89 6.61
CA VAL A 373 34.13 -5.83 5.56
C VAL A 373 33.22 -5.16 4.54
N TRP A 374 32.33 -4.27 4.96
CA TRP A 374 31.49 -3.51 4.02
C TRP A 374 32.29 -2.50 3.20
N ARG A 375 33.33 -1.88 3.79
CA ARG A 375 34.19 -0.92 3.09
C ARG A 375 35.19 -1.63 2.16
N TYR A 376 35.72 -2.77 2.60
CA TYR A 376 36.71 -3.57 1.89
C TYR A 376 36.25 -5.03 1.85
N PRO A 377 35.43 -5.44 0.86
CA PRO A 377 34.88 -6.80 0.79
C PRO A 377 35.94 -7.91 0.79
N LEU A 378 37.15 -7.64 0.27
CA LEU A 378 38.28 -8.58 0.29
C LEU A 378 38.80 -8.88 1.71
N ALA A 379 38.51 -8.04 2.70
CA ALA A 379 38.86 -8.29 4.10
C ALA A 379 38.16 -9.53 4.67
N LYS A 380 37.11 -10.05 4.01
CA LYS A 380 36.50 -11.35 4.36
C LYS A 380 37.52 -12.49 4.35
N LEU A 381 38.54 -12.42 3.50
CA LEU A 381 39.62 -13.42 3.41
C LEU A 381 40.51 -13.45 4.67
N LEU A 382 40.47 -12.38 5.47
CA LEU A 382 41.31 -12.22 6.65
C LEU A 382 40.55 -12.47 7.96
N MET A 383 39.25 -12.81 7.92
CA MET A 383 38.39 -12.90 9.12
C MET A 383 38.89 -13.86 10.21
N SER A 384 39.66 -14.88 9.82
CA SER A 384 40.29 -15.85 10.70
C SER A 384 41.76 -15.56 10.99
N SER A 385 42.27 -14.37 10.63
CA SER A 385 43.66 -13.99 10.89
C SER A 385 43.86 -13.46 12.32
N PRO A 386 45.07 -13.58 12.88
CA PRO A 386 45.40 -13.07 14.22
C PRO A 386 45.11 -11.56 14.40
N VAL A 387 45.24 -10.77 13.33
CA VAL A 387 44.97 -9.32 13.36
C VAL A 387 43.49 -9.04 13.59
N MET A 388 42.59 -9.83 12.99
CA MET A 388 41.16 -9.67 13.19
C MET A 388 40.73 -10.13 14.60
N GLU A 389 41.38 -11.14 15.16
CA GLU A 389 41.13 -11.60 16.52
C GLU A 389 41.58 -10.57 17.57
N ALA A 390 42.78 -10.01 17.40
CA ALA A 390 43.26 -8.91 18.23
C ALA A 390 42.32 -7.69 18.18
N LEU A 391 41.78 -7.36 17.00
CA LEU A 391 40.84 -6.26 16.84
C LEU A 391 39.50 -6.53 17.55
N LYS A 392 38.99 -7.78 17.53
CA LYS A 392 37.79 -8.18 18.30
C LYS A 392 37.99 -8.01 19.81
N ILE A 393 39.13 -8.46 20.33
CA ILE A 393 39.47 -8.33 21.77
C ILE A 393 39.61 -6.86 22.15
N ALA A 394 40.30 -6.06 21.32
CA ALA A 394 40.41 -4.62 21.56
C ALA A 394 39.03 -3.96 21.59
N GLN A 395 38.11 -4.35 20.70
CA GLN A 395 36.75 -3.82 20.66
C GLN A 395 35.95 -4.18 21.92
N SER A 396 36.09 -5.40 22.46
CA SER A 396 35.37 -5.81 23.68
C SER A 396 35.84 -5.07 24.93
N HIS A 397 37.12 -4.70 24.99
CA HIS A 397 37.71 -3.97 26.13
C HIS A 397 37.66 -2.44 26.00
N PHE A 398 37.57 -1.90 24.77
CA PHE A 398 37.58 -0.45 24.52
C PHE A 398 36.41 0.01 23.62
N PRO A 399 35.16 -0.02 24.12
CA PRO A 399 33.97 0.37 23.33
C PRO A 399 34.01 1.82 22.80
N ALA A 400 34.75 2.71 23.47
CA ALA A 400 34.93 4.11 23.08
C ALA A 400 35.64 4.32 21.73
N LEU A 401 36.29 3.28 21.19
CA LEU A 401 36.93 3.32 19.86
C LEU A 401 35.93 3.15 18.71
N MET A 402 34.63 2.94 18.99
CA MET A 402 33.63 2.77 17.95
C MET A 402 33.13 4.12 17.41
N PRO A 403 33.17 4.36 16.09
CA PRO A 403 32.72 5.61 15.48
C PRO A 403 31.19 5.66 15.33
N GLY A 404 30.43 5.30 16.37
CA GLY A 404 28.97 5.14 16.35
C GLY A 404 28.50 3.69 16.17
N GLY A 405 27.20 3.45 16.27
CA GLY A 405 26.63 2.11 16.21
C GLY A 405 25.20 2.01 16.71
N VAL A 406 24.65 0.82 16.64
CA VAL A 406 23.38 0.47 17.29
C VAL A 406 23.71 -0.34 18.54
N ILE A 407 23.04 -0.04 19.64
CA ILE A 407 23.03 -0.82 20.85
C ILE A 407 21.58 -1.11 21.23
N ASP A 408 21.31 -2.33 21.63
CA ASP A 408 20.08 -2.72 22.29
C ASP A 408 20.43 -3.12 23.72
N SER A 409 20.11 -2.25 24.67
CA SER A 409 20.46 -2.44 26.08
C SER A 409 19.54 -3.42 26.81
N HIS A 410 18.39 -3.79 26.22
CA HIS A 410 17.43 -4.71 26.83
C HIS A 410 16.94 -5.77 25.82
N PRO A 411 17.85 -6.59 25.24
CA PRO A 411 17.46 -7.55 24.22
C PRO A 411 16.47 -8.58 24.78
N LEU A 412 15.41 -8.87 24.04
CA LEU A 412 14.40 -9.85 24.47
C LEU A 412 14.93 -11.27 24.26
N MET A 413 14.62 -12.19 25.18
CA MET A 413 14.98 -13.61 25.07
C MET A 413 14.03 -14.43 24.19
N ALA A 414 12.82 -13.93 23.97
CA ALA A 414 11.83 -14.53 23.10
C ALA A 414 11.25 -13.50 22.13
N PRO A 415 10.87 -13.91 20.91
CA PRO A 415 10.21 -13.01 19.98
C PRO A 415 8.89 -12.52 20.59
N PRO A 416 8.55 -11.22 20.48
CA PRO A 416 7.26 -10.72 20.91
C PRO A 416 6.12 -11.45 20.19
N PRO A 417 4.96 -11.65 20.86
CA PRO A 417 3.82 -12.32 20.26
C PRO A 417 3.44 -11.65 18.94
N SER A 418 3.39 -12.42 17.86
CA SER A 418 2.85 -11.92 16.59
C SER A 418 1.36 -11.66 16.75
N PHE A 419 0.87 -10.50 16.33
CA PHE A 419 -0.56 -10.33 16.07
C PHE A 419 -0.94 -11.33 14.97
N ALA A 420 -1.68 -12.39 15.35
CA ALA A 420 -2.03 -13.47 14.45
C ALA A 420 -3.01 -12.95 13.39
N LEU A 421 -2.52 -12.71 12.18
CA LEU A 421 -3.39 -12.72 11.00
C LEU A 421 -3.80 -14.16 10.76
N GLY A 422 -5.11 -14.38 10.62
CA GLY A 422 -5.75 -15.70 10.52
C GLY A 422 -5.02 -16.70 9.64
N ALA A 423 -5.05 -17.95 10.10
CA ALA A 423 -4.40 -19.12 9.56
C ALA A 423 -4.26 -19.12 8.03
N GLU A 424 -3.03 -19.36 7.57
CA GLU A 424 -2.76 -19.80 6.21
C GLU A 424 -3.48 -21.14 5.98
N SER A 425 -4.60 -21.12 5.25
CA SER A 425 -5.14 -22.33 4.67
C SER A 425 -4.24 -22.72 3.50
N GLY A 426 -3.33 -23.65 3.76
CA GLY A 426 -2.51 -24.28 2.73
C GLY A 426 -3.34 -25.14 1.79
N SER A 427 -3.13 -24.95 0.49
CA SER A 427 -2.87 -25.95 -0.56
C SER A 427 -3.01 -25.29 -1.93
#